data_AF-A0A8I0KYM7-F1
#
_entry.id   AF-A0A8I0KYM7-F1
#
_cell.length_a   1.000
_cell.length_b   1.000
_cell.length_c   1.000
_cell.angle_alpha   90.00
_cell.angle_beta   90.00
_cell.angle_gamma   90.00
#
_symmetry.space_group_name_H-M   'P 1'
#
loop_
_entity.id
_entity.type
_entity.pdbx_description
1 polymer ?
#
loop_
_entity_poly.entity_id
_entity_poly.type
_entity_poly.pdbx_seq_one_letter_code
_entity_poly.pdbx_strand_id
1 'polypeptide(L)'
;MAEAPTVASTVRDMRRAGAASEPVPAAVVQVWAQTLLTQLYGTQKPVRYECKPRHSTEPWRPAEMGEVTHYRRRKLELRALYLHPPAGKHKDHRWPAGSNGQGKCLDCGETEWLAGPDCRPFAPIRDHRSDTPFSLTWLIEPLEKLQYLTKHMNPLDRAKWRTETTYLIDRIKDHAKGSQP
;
A
#
# COMPACT_ATOMS: atom_id res chain seq x y z
N MET A 1 22.18 27.31 -11.44
CA MET A 1 21.18 26.22 -11.52
C MET A 1 19.87 26.85 -11.93
N ALA A 2 19.21 26.36 -12.98
CA ALA A 2 17.93 26.93 -13.42
C ALA A 2 16.87 26.70 -12.34
N GLU A 3 16.12 27.74 -12.01
CA GLU A 3 15.06 27.70 -11.00
C GLU A 3 13.94 26.74 -11.45
N ALA A 4 13.40 25.96 -10.52
CA ALA A 4 12.35 25.00 -10.84
C ALA A 4 11.08 25.72 -11.34
N PRO A 5 10.43 25.24 -12.42
CA PRO A 5 9.27 25.91 -12.99
C PRO A 5 8.10 25.96 -11.98
N THR A 6 7.49 27.13 -11.84
CA THR A 6 6.29 27.36 -11.02
C THR A 6 5.03 27.34 -11.89
N VAL A 7 3.84 27.15 -11.30
CA VAL A 7 2.56 27.32 -12.01
C VAL A 7 2.51 28.66 -12.77
N ALA A 8 2.93 29.75 -12.12
CA ALA A 8 2.88 31.08 -12.71
C ALA A 8 3.84 31.23 -13.91
N SER A 9 5.07 30.68 -13.83
CA SER A 9 5.99 30.70 -14.97
C SER A 9 5.48 29.83 -16.11
N THR A 10 4.95 28.64 -15.81
CA THR A 10 4.37 27.73 -16.80
C THR A 10 3.21 28.37 -17.57
N VAL A 11 2.27 29.03 -16.89
CA VAL A 11 1.15 29.74 -17.55
C VAL A 11 1.65 30.90 -18.43
N ARG A 12 2.68 31.63 -18.00
CA ARG A 12 3.28 32.70 -18.82
C ARG A 12 3.93 32.14 -20.07
N ASP A 13 4.63 31.01 -19.96
CA ASP A 13 5.28 30.35 -21.10
C ASP A 13 4.25 29.80 -22.09
N MET A 14 3.19 29.17 -21.60
CA MET A 14 2.05 28.76 -22.44
C MET A 14 1.44 29.95 -23.19
N ARG A 15 1.24 31.09 -22.51
CA ARG A 15 0.71 32.32 -23.13
C ARG A 15 1.63 32.86 -24.22
N ARG A 16 2.95 32.84 -23.97
CA ARG A 16 3.96 33.27 -24.97
C ARG A 16 3.96 32.35 -26.19
N ALA A 17 3.92 31.05 -25.97
CA ALA A 17 3.85 30.07 -27.05
C ALA A 17 2.56 30.23 -27.88
N GLY A 18 1.42 30.42 -27.22
CA GLY A 18 0.16 30.72 -27.91
C GLY A 18 0.20 32.03 -28.71
N ALA A 19 0.84 33.08 -28.18
CA ALA A 19 1.01 34.34 -28.89
C ALA A 19 1.94 34.21 -30.12
N ALA A 20 2.97 33.36 -30.03
CA ALA A 20 3.86 33.06 -31.16
C ALA A 20 3.16 32.26 -32.28
N SER A 21 2.03 31.61 -31.99
CA SER A 21 1.28 30.75 -32.94
C SER A 21 2.11 29.60 -33.53
N GLU A 22 3.22 29.23 -32.87
CA GLU A 22 4.11 28.16 -33.31
C GLU A 22 3.73 26.82 -32.67
N PRO A 23 3.96 25.69 -33.37
CA PRO A 23 3.75 24.37 -32.80
C PRO A 23 4.71 24.13 -31.64
N VAL A 24 4.16 23.82 -30.46
CA VAL A 24 4.94 23.54 -29.26
C VAL A 24 5.39 22.07 -29.24
N PRO A 25 6.68 21.77 -29.01
CA PRO A 25 7.15 20.40 -28.88
C PRO A 25 6.43 19.63 -27.75
N ALA A 26 6.09 18.38 -28.00
CA ALA A 26 5.36 17.54 -27.04
C ALA A 26 6.05 17.42 -25.68
N ALA A 27 7.40 17.39 -25.65
CA ALA A 27 8.17 17.37 -24.41
C ALA A 27 7.93 18.61 -23.54
N VAL A 28 7.78 19.79 -24.14
CA VAL A 28 7.50 21.04 -23.43
C VAL A 28 6.09 21.01 -22.86
N VAL A 29 5.11 20.54 -23.65
CA VAL A 29 3.72 20.37 -23.19
C VAL A 29 3.64 19.37 -22.03
N GLN A 30 4.41 18.27 -22.08
CA GLN A 30 4.49 17.30 -21.00
C GLN A 30 5.03 17.92 -19.70
N VAL A 31 6.08 18.76 -19.79
CA VAL A 31 6.62 19.47 -18.63
C VAL A 31 5.58 20.42 -18.05
N TRP A 32 4.88 21.20 -18.88
CA TRP A 32 3.81 22.08 -18.42
C TRP A 32 2.70 21.32 -17.70
N ALA A 33 2.21 20.24 -18.31
CA ALA A 33 1.19 19.38 -17.72
C ALA A 33 1.65 18.81 -16.38
N GLN A 34 2.89 18.31 -16.29
CA GLN A 34 3.45 17.78 -15.06
C GLN A 34 3.54 18.86 -13.98
N THR A 35 4.02 20.06 -14.31
CA THR A 35 4.12 21.17 -13.35
C THR A 35 2.74 21.56 -12.81
N LEU A 36 1.75 21.71 -13.68
CA LEU A 36 0.38 22.06 -13.29
C LEU A 36 -0.25 20.96 -12.42
N LEU A 37 -0.18 19.70 -12.85
CA LEU A 37 -0.71 18.56 -12.08
C LEU A 37 -0.01 18.43 -10.73
N THR A 38 1.30 18.59 -10.67
CA THR A 38 2.04 18.41 -9.41
C THR A 38 1.84 19.58 -8.44
N GLN A 39 1.82 20.82 -8.92
CA GLN A 39 1.77 21.99 -8.02
C GLN A 39 0.34 22.41 -7.68
N LEU A 40 -0.62 22.27 -8.59
CA LEU A 40 -2.02 22.58 -8.30
C LEU A 40 -2.72 21.41 -7.60
N TYR A 41 -2.37 20.17 -7.98
CA TYR A 41 -3.13 18.99 -7.57
C TYR A 41 -2.25 17.90 -6.91
N GLY A 42 -0.95 18.15 -6.69
CA GLY A 42 -0.06 17.19 -6.02
C GLY A 42 -0.26 17.17 -4.51
N THR A 43 0.82 17.03 -3.75
CA THR A 43 0.75 16.90 -2.28
C THR A 43 0.22 18.17 -1.62
N GLN A 44 -1.09 18.21 -1.42
CA GLN A 44 -1.79 19.29 -0.72
C GLN A 44 -1.79 19.04 0.78
N LYS A 45 -1.72 20.14 1.55
CA LYS A 45 -2.14 20.11 2.96
C LYS A 45 -3.65 20.32 3.02
N PRO A 46 -4.35 19.67 3.96
CA PRO A 46 -5.77 19.95 4.18
C PRO A 46 -5.99 21.44 4.42
N VAL A 47 -6.94 22.04 3.70
CA VAL A 47 -7.37 23.43 3.90
C VAL A 47 -8.15 23.54 5.21
N ARG A 48 -8.96 22.53 5.50
CA ARG A 48 -9.78 22.46 6.71
C ARG A 48 -9.94 21.02 7.16
N TYR A 49 -10.02 20.82 8.46
CA TYR A 49 -10.48 19.56 9.05
C TYR A 49 -11.93 19.72 9.51
N GLU A 50 -12.70 18.65 9.37
CA GLU A 50 -14.04 18.58 9.92
C GLU A 50 -14.20 17.33 10.77
N CYS A 51 -15.00 17.44 11.82
CA CYS A 51 -15.30 16.37 12.75
C CYS A 51 -16.80 16.17 12.90
N LYS A 52 -17.19 14.98 13.35
CA LYS A 52 -18.50 14.70 13.94
C LYS A 52 -18.37 13.56 14.94
N PRO A 53 -19.35 13.36 15.85
CA PRO A 53 -19.32 12.19 16.72
C PRO A 53 -19.36 10.90 15.90
N ARG A 54 -18.55 9.92 16.31
CA ARG A 54 -18.45 8.63 15.62
C ARG A 54 -19.78 7.89 15.65
N HIS A 55 -20.16 7.30 14.51
CA HIS A 55 -21.46 6.65 14.32
C HIS A 55 -22.69 7.58 14.48
N SER A 56 -22.50 8.89 14.45
CA SER A 56 -23.60 9.87 14.46
C SER A 56 -24.01 10.29 13.04
N THR A 57 -25.29 10.62 12.92
CA THR A 57 -25.90 11.26 11.74
C THR A 57 -25.78 12.79 11.79
N GLU A 58 -25.18 13.35 12.84
CA GLU A 58 -24.90 14.78 12.95
C GLU A 58 -24.10 15.30 11.74
N PRO A 59 -24.36 16.55 11.33
CA PRO A 59 -23.62 17.18 10.26
C PRO A 59 -22.14 17.35 10.63
N TRP A 60 -21.29 17.34 9.62
CA TRP A 60 -19.88 17.66 9.78
C TRP A 60 -19.72 19.12 10.21
N ARG A 61 -18.86 19.35 11.21
CA ARG A 61 -18.50 20.69 11.69
C ARG A 61 -17.00 20.92 11.56
N PRO A 62 -16.53 22.18 11.46
CA PRO A 62 -15.10 22.48 11.51
C PRO A 62 -14.45 21.89 12.76
N ALA A 63 -13.29 21.25 12.58
CA ALA A 63 -12.53 20.64 13.66
C ALA A 63 -11.36 21.53 14.08
N GLU A 64 -11.19 21.71 15.38
CA GLU A 64 -10.00 22.35 15.93
C GLU A 64 -8.81 21.38 15.98
N MET A 65 -7.58 21.90 16.01
CA MET A 65 -6.39 21.05 16.05
C MET A 65 -6.36 20.10 17.26
N GLY A 66 -6.87 20.51 18.41
CA GLY A 66 -6.98 19.64 19.59
C GLY A 66 -7.95 18.46 19.37
N GLU A 67 -9.01 18.66 18.59
CA GLU A 67 -9.92 17.58 18.18
C GLU A 67 -9.25 16.67 17.15
N VAL A 68 -8.49 17.25 16.22
CA VAL A 68 -7.71 16.50 15.23
C VAL A 68 -6.69 15.58 15.90
N THR A 69 -5.94 16.09 16.89
CA THR A 69 -4.92 15.33 17.61
C THR A 69 -5.52 14.24 18.51
N HIS A 70 -6.70 14.46 19.07
CA HIS A 70 -7.30 13.57 20.09
C HIS A 70 -8.58 12.88 19.64
N TYR A 71 -8.84 12.79 18.34
CA TYR A 71 -10.10 12.30 17.78
C TYR A 71 -10.50 10.91 18.27
N ARG A 72 -9.54 9.99 18.40
CA ARG A 72 -9.79 8.64 18.94
C ARG A 72 -10.29 8.68 20.38
N ARG A 73 -9.61 9.46 21.23
CA ARG A 73 -9.99 9.64 22.64
C ARG A 73 -11.35 10.32 22.77
N ARG A 74 -11.64 11.26 21.87
CA ARG A 74 -12.90 12.01 21.80
C ARG A 74 -14.02 11.31 21.03
N LYS A 75 -13.78 10.09 20.51
CA LYS A 75 -14.72 9.33 19.68
C LYS A 75 -15.29 10.16 18.52
N LEU A 76 -14.43 10.87 17.81
CA LEU A 76 -14.78 11.67 16.64
C LEU A 76 -14.42 10.92 15.35
N GLU A 77 -15.23 11.08 14.32
CA GLU A 77 -14.84 10.84 12.93
C GLU A 77 -14.26 12.13 12.37
N LEU A 78 -13.18 12.02 11.59
CA LEU A 78 -12.50 13.15 10.96
C LEU A 78 -12.50 13.01 9.46
N ARG A 79 -12.56 14.15 8.77
CA ARG A 79 -12.25 14.26 7.35
C ARG A 79 -11.38 15.49 7.10
N ALA A 80 -10.41 15.34 6.20
CA ALA A 80 -9.68 16.45 5.62
C ALA A 80 -10.41 16.96 4.37
N LEU A 81 -10.53 18.28 4.24
CA LEU A 81 -11.00 18.93 3.02
C LEU A 81 -9.82 19.61 2.33
N TYR A 82 -9.66 19.29 1.05
CA TYR A 82 -8.61 19.81 0.18
C TYR A 82 -9.16 20.86 -0.77
N LEU A 83 -8.30 21.77 -1.25
CA LEU A 83 -8.72 22.82 -2.18
C LEU A 83 -9.11 22.23 -3.54
N HIS A 84 -8.36 21.21 -3.96
CA HIS A 84 -8.65 20.46 -5.16
C HIS A 84 -8.62 18.97 -4.86
N PRO A 85 -9.42 18.15 -5.56
CA PRO A 85 -9.21 16.70 -5.53
C PRO A 85 -7.77 16.42 -6.00
N PRO A 86 -7.03 15.51 -5.34
CA PRO A 86 -5.65 15.20 -5.71
C PRO A 86 -5.57 14.72 -7.17
N ALA A 87 -4.53 15.13 -7.91
CA ALA A 87 -4.29 14.71 -9.28
C ALA A 87 -3.76 13.28 -9.28
N GLY A 88 -4.71 12.37 -9.37
CA GLY A 88 -4.47 10.96 -9.61
C GLY A 88 -5.80 10.24 -9.59
N LYS A 89 -5.84 9.08 -10.22
CA LYS A 89 -6.80 8.07 -9.73
C LYS A 89 -6.54 7.96 -8.22
N HIS A 90 -7.59 7.95 -7.40
CA HIS A 90 -7.49 7.53 -6.00
C HIS A 90 -6.91 6.11 -6.02
N LYS A 91 -5.58 6.02 -6.13
CA LYS A 91 -4.86 4.77 -6.05
C LYS A 91 -5.02 4.36 -4.61
N ASP A 92 -5.29 3.07 -4.42
CA ASP A 92 -5.32 2.46 -3.12
C ASP A 92 -4.09 2.92 -2.33
N HIS A 93 -4.31 3.66 -1.25
CA HIS A 93 -3.22 4.15 -0.44
C HIS A 93 -2.45 2.95 0.11
N ARG A 94 -1.13 2.98 -0.03
CA ARG A 94 -0.26 1.93 0.48
C ARG A 94 0.25 2.31 1.86
N TRP A 95 -0.27 1.63 2.87
CA TRP A 95 0.06 1.89 4.27
C TRP A 95 1.25 1.03 4.74
N PRO A 96 2.12 1.55 5.62
CA PRO A 96 3.14 0.73 6.28
C PRO A 96 2.50 -0.41 7.07
N ALA A 97 3.12 -1.59 7.07
CA ALA A 97 2.63 -2.71 7.88
C ALA A 97 2.61 -2.35 9.38
N GLY A 98 1.54 -2.73 10.09
CA GLY A 98 1.39 -2.48 11.53
C GLY A 98 1.13 -1.01 11.92
N SER A 99 0.83 -0.15 10.95
CA SER A 99 0.58 1.28 11.16
C SER A 99 -0.68 1.60 12.00
N ASN A 100 -1.64 0.68 12.06
CA ASN A 100 -2.83 0.76 12.93
C ASN A 100 -3.56 2.11 12.86
N GLY A 101 -3.71 2.68 11.67
CA GLY A 101 -4.38 3.96 11.45
C GLY A 101 -3.52 5.18 11.79
N GLN A 102 -2.21 5.05 11.97
CA GLN A 102 -1.28 6.15 12.25
C GLN A 102 -0.16 6.29 11.21
N GLY A 103 -0.13 5.41 10.21
CA GLY A 103 0.88 5.43 9.16
C GLY A 103 0.66 6.60 8.22
N LYS A 104 1.74 6.97 7.51
CA LYS A 104 1.65 7.82 6.32
C LYS A 104 1.70 6.92 5.09
N CYS A 105 0.87 7.22 4.11
CA CYS A 105 0.86 6.53 2.83
C CYS A 105 2.26 6.63 2.21
N LEU A 106 2.80 5.51 1.76
CA LEU A 106 4.14 5.44 1.18
C LEU A 106 4.25 6.20 -0.15
N ASP A 107 3.12 6.49 -0.79
CA ASP A 107 3.06 7.13 -2.11
C ASP A 107 2.77 8.63 -2.02
N CYS A 108 1.76 9.04 -1.24
CA CYS A 108 1.34 10.45 -1.17
C CYS A 108 1.62 11.13 0.19
N GLY A 109 2.09 10.39 1.21
CA GLY A 109 2.38 10.94 2.54
C GLY A 109 1.15 11.31 3.38
N GLU A 110 -0.06 11.11 2.86
CA GLU A 110 -1.31 11.31 3.58
C GLU A 110 -1.42 10.38 4.78
N THR A 111 -2.09 10.80 5.85
CA THR A 111 -2.14 9.98 7.08
C THR A 111 -3.35 9.06 7.06
N GLU A 112 -3.16 7.81 7.49
CA GLU A 112 -4.14 6.73 7.36
C GLU A 112 -5.51 7.02 7.97
N TRP A 113 -5.54 7.77 9.07
CA TRP A 113 -6.79 8.16 9.72
C TRP A 113 -7.54 9.33 9.05
N LEU A 114 -6.90 10.01 8.09
CA LEU A 114 -7.52 11.04 7.26
C LEU A 114 -8.07 10.49 5.95
N ALA A 115 -7.63 9.29 5.57
CA ALA A 115 -8.09 8.63 4.36
C ALA A 115 -9.56 8.25 4.56
N GLY A 116 -10.44 8.71 3.65
CA GLY A 116 -11.89 8.51 3.75
C GLY A 116 -12.33 7.04 3.75
N PRO A 117 -13.64 6.74 3.88
CA PRO A 117 -14.15 5.37 3.94
C PRO A 117 -13.84 4.52 2.69
N ASP A 118 -13.54 5.17 1.57
CA ASP A 118 -13.11 4.56 0.30
C ASP A 118 -11.60 4.25 0.25
N CYS A 119 -10.84 4.63 1.29
CA CYS A 119 -9.40 4.41 1.41
C CYS A 119 -9.10 3.43 2.55
N ARG A 120 -9.59 2.20 2.42
CA ARG A 120 -9.19 1.13 3.34
C ARG A 120 -7.85 0.56 2.92
N PRO A 121 -6.95 0.23 3.88
CA PRO A 121 -5.84 -0.67 3.59
C PRO A 121 -6.39 -1.92 2.91
N PHE A 122 -5.67 -2.44 1.92
CA PHE A 122 -5.88 -3.82 1.51
C PHE A 122 -5.90 -4.67 2.78
N ALA A 123 -6.98 -5.42 3.00
CA ALA A 123 -6.83 -6.60 3.83
C ALA A 123 -5.62 -7.33 3.25
N PRO A 124 -4.60 -7.70 4.07
CA PRO A 124 -3.46 -8.44 3.55
C PRO A 124 -4.02 -9.56 2.69
N ILE A 125 -3.53 -9.67 1.45
CA ILE A 125 -4.00 -10.70 0.50
C ILE A 125 -4.01 -11.98 1.30
N ARG A 126 -5.21 -12.46 1.63
CA ARG A 126 -5.37 -13.69 2.38
C ARG A 126 -4.79 -14.71 1.44
N ASP A 127 -3.66 -15.32 1.80
CA ASP A 127 -3.11 -16.38 0.97
C ASP A 127 -4.19 -17.44 0.91
N HIS A 128 -4.87 -17.62 -0.23
CA HIS A 128 -5.96 -18.58 -0.34
C HIS A 128 -5.50 -20.01 -0.03
N ARG A 129 -4.17 -20.25 0.00
CA ARG A 129 -3.56 -21.48 0.51
C ARG A 129 -3.76 -21.68 2.02
N SER A 130 -4.04 -20.64 2.79
CA SER A 130 -4.40 -20.73 4.21
C SER A 130 -5.85 -21.16 4.43
N ASP A 131 -6.71 -21.07 3.41
CA ASP A 131 -8.09 -21.58 3.47
C ASP A 131 -8.18 -23.05 3.00
N THR A 132 -7.16 -23.57 2.33
CA THR A 132 -7.06 -25.02 2.08
C THR A 132 -6.64 -25.75 3.36
N PRO A 133 -7.28 -26.86 3.74
CA PRO A 133 -6.95 -27.62 4.95
C PRO A 133 -5.60 -28.36 4.87
N PHE A 134 -4.69 -27.92 3.98
CA PHE A 134 -3.45 -28.61 3.72
C PHE A 134 -2.46 -28.40 4.87
N SER A 135 -2.16 -29.48 5.61
CA SER A 135 -1.08 -29.48 6.59
C SER A 135 0.19 -30.06 5.99
N LEU A 136 1.31 -29.34 6.11
CA LEU A 136 2.63 -29.85 5.70
C LEU A 136 3.00 -31.17 6.40
N THR A 137 2.47 -31.42 7.60
CA THR A 137 2.71 -32.68 8.33
C THR A 137 2.14 -33.91 7.61
N TRP A 138 1.16 -33.73 6.73
CA TRP A 138 0.60 -34.82 5.92
C TRP A 138 1.61 -35.40 4.91
N LEU A 139 2.68 -34.66 4.58
CA LEU A 139 3.73 -35.13 3.68
C LEU A 139 4.77 -36.04 4.35
N ILE A 140 4.78 -36.14 5.69
CA ILE A 140 5.76 -36.96 6.42
C ILE A 140 5.60 -38.44 6.07
N GLU A 141 4.39 -38.99 6.17
CA GLU A 141 4.14 -40.40 5.91
C GLU A 141 4.45 -40.81 4.45
N PRO A 142 4.06 -40.04 3.41
CA PRO A 142 4.52 -40.27 2.04
C PRO A 142 6.05 -40.27 1.87
N LEU A 143 6.76 -39.37 2.55
CA LEU A 143 8.22 -39.28 2.48
C LEU A 143 8.89 -40.48 3.15
N GLU A 144 8.36 -40.97 4.27
CA GLU A 144 8.81 -42.20 4.94
C GLU A 144 8.55 -43.45 4.06
N LYS A 145 7.40 -43.51 3.39
CA LYS A 145 7.10 -44.55 2.39
C LYS A 145 8.06 -44.50 1.21
N LEU A 146 8.40 -43.32 0.71
CA LEU A 146 9.43 -43.13 -0.32
C LEU A 146 10.79 -43.65 0.17
N GLN A 147 11.21 -43.32 1.38
CA GLN A 147 12.45 -43.87 1.97
C GLN A 147 12.43 -45.39 2.03
N TYR A 148 11.30 -46.00 2.37
CA TYR A 148 11.15 -47.46 2.36
C TYR A 148 11.32 -48.03 0.94
N LEU A 149 10.67 -47.44 -0.06
CA LEU A 149 10.69 -47.92 -1.46
C LEU A 149 12.05 -47.74 -2.14
N THR A 150 12.87 -46.77 -1.70
CA THR A 150 14.24 -46.57 -2.23
C THR A 150 15.16 -47.77 -2.05
N LYS A 151 14.78 -48.74 -1.19
CA LYS A 151 15.50 -50.02 -1.03
C LYS A 151 15.62 -50.81 -2.33
N HIS A 152 14.70 -50.63 -3.28
CA HIS A 152 14.72 -51.32 -4.58
C HIS A 152 15.49 -50.55 -5.67
N MET A 153 16.02 -49.37 -5.35
CA MET A 153 16.79 -48.54 -6.28
C MET A 153 18.28 -48.88 -6.24
N ASN A 154 19.01 -48.40 -7.24
CA ASN A 154 20.47 -48.47 -7.25
C ASN A 154 21.08 -47.72 -6.04
N PRO A 155 22.32 -48.03 -5.63
CA PRO A 155 22.90 -47.47 -4.41
C PRO A 155 23.03 -45.94 -4.40
N LEU A 156 23.34 -45.33 -5.56
CA LEU A 156 23.55 -43.89 -5.68
C LEU A 156 22.23 -43.12 -5.51
N ASP A 157 21.19 -43.53 -6.24
CA ASP A 157 19.87 -42.93 -6.15
C ASP A 157 19.26 -43.16 -4.78
N ARG A 158 19.44 -44.36 -4.20
CA ARG A 158 18.99 -44.64 -2.83
C ARG A 158 19.60 -43.66 -1.83
N ALA A 159 20.91 -43.40 -1.92
CA ALA A 159 21.59 -42.47 -1.03
C ALA A 159 21.05 -41.04 -1.22
N LYS A 160 20.93 -40.58 -2.46
CA LYS A 160 20.38 -39.27 -2.81
C LYS A 160 18.97 -39.08 -2.24
N TRP A 161 18.05 -39.99 -2.55
CA TRP A 161 16.66 -39.90 -2.11
C TRP A 161 16.51 -39.99 -0.60
N ARG A 162 17.33 -40.79 0.09
CA ARG A 162 17.35 -40.82 1.56
C ARG A 162 17.77 -39.50 2.17
N THR A 163 18.80 -38.86 1.61
CA THR A 163 19.28 -37.55 2.11
C THR A 163 18.23 -36.47 1.88
N GLU A 164 17.66 -36.40 0.68
CA GLU A 164 16.66 -35.38 0.33
C GLU A 164 15.36 -35.54 1.14
N THR A 165 14.86 -36.77 1.28
CA THR A 165 13.63 -37.04 2.07
C THR A 165 13.84 -36.80 3.57
N THR A 166 14.99 -37.17 4.14
CA THR A 166 15.31 -36.88 5.55
C THR A 166 15.36 -35.38 5.78
N TYR A 167 16.04 -34.64 4.91
CA TYR A 167 16.09 -33.18 4.97
C TYR A 167 14.68 -32.56 4.94
N LEU A 168 13.81 -33.01 4.04
CA LEU A 168 12.44 -32.51 3.95
C LEU A 168 11.61 -32.82 5.19
N ILE A 169 11.72 -34.03 5.74
CA ILE A 169 11.03 -34.42 6.98
C ILE A 169 11.45 -33.51 8.14
N ASP A 170 12.75 -33.26 8.30
CA ASP A 170 13.26 -32.40 9.37
C ASP A 170 12.77 -30.96 9.23
N ARG A 171 12.78 -30.40 8.00
CA ARG A 171 12.26 -29.06 7.75
C ARG A 171 10.76 -28.95 8.01
N ILE A 172 9.99 -29.99 7.68
CA ILE A 172 8.55 -30.03 7.99
C ILE A 172 8.33 -30.06 9.51
N LYS A 173 9.09 -30.86 10.25
CA LYS A 173 9.02 -30.93 11.72
C LYS A 173 9.40 -29.61 12.39
N ASP A 174 10.46 -28.96 11.90
CA ASP A 174 10.89 -27.64 12.41
C ASP A 174 9.85 -26.56 12.12
N HIS A 175 9.26 -26.56 10.92
CA HIS A 175 8.17 -25.64 10.57
C HIS A 175 6.93 -25.84 11.44
N ALA A 176 6.58 -27.09 11.74
CA ALA A 176 5.46 -27.42 12.62
C ALA A 176 5.70 -26.98 14.09
N LYS A 177 6.96 -27.01 14.56
CA LYS A 177 7.34 -26.52 15.89
C LYS A 177 7.37 -24.99 15.98
N GLY A 178 7.80 -24.32 14.90
CA GLY A 178 7.87 -22.85 14.82
C GLY A 178 6.54 -22.16 14.49
N SER A 179 5.50 -22.93 14.13
CA SER A 179 4.13 -22.45 13.90
C SER A 179 3.21 -22.85 15.05
N GLN A 180 3.44 -22.31 16.25
CA GLN A 180 2.38 -22.14 17.25
C GLN A 180 2.07 -20.63 17.36
N PRO A 181 0.78 -20.26 17.53
CA PRO A 181 0.31 -18.86 17.48
C PRO A 181 0.91 -17.97 18.57
#